data_AF-A0A329XKP4-F1
#
_entry.id   AF-A0A329XKP4-F1
#
_cell.length_a   1.000
_cell.length_b   1.000
_cell.length_c   1.000
_cell.angle_alpha   90.00
_cell.angle_beta   90.00
_cell.angle_gamma   90.00
#
_symmetry.space_group_name_H-M   'P 1'
#
loop_
_entity.id
_entity.type
_entity.pdbx_description
1 polymer ?
#
loop_
_entity_poly.entity_id
_entity_poly.type
_entity_poly.pdbx_seq_one_letter_code
_entity_poly.pdbx_strand_id
1 'polypeptide(L)'
;MTNSPKPDQQSPYTNNGGRPRSYDVPTWRKVAYYGGAVLQGVGLVMFFSVFFIGFSAFSGIGTSDTGQDIGRMFRSFPVSLVGFILIGIGQWIRRVGKEGLAGSGVVLSPQGEARDAEPWKRSEGAQDQMRLEEVPTLQTALGGSSKPAGAPAEVVRLRCRSCGYLETEDATFCSQCGQPI
;
A
#
# COMPACT_ATOMS: atom_id res chain seq x y z
N MET A 1 5.32 -15.45 41.69
CA MET A 1 6.21 -16.15 40.73
C MET A 1 5.96 -15.52 39.37
N THR A 2 6.84 -14.62 38.95
CA THR A 2 6.74 -13.92 37.67
C THR A 2 7.25 -14.86 36.58
N ASN A 3 6.37 -15.32 35.70
CA ASN A 3 6.76 -16.09 34.52
C ASN A 3 7.49 -15.14 33.55
N SER A 4 8.81 -15.06 33.64
CA SER A 4 9.63 -14.49 32.58
C SER A 4 9.48 -15.38 31.35
N PRO A 5 9.06 -14.85 30.19
CA PRO A 5 8.96 -15.65 28.97
C PRO A 5 10.35 -16.16 28.57
N LYS A 6 10.43 -17.43 28.15
CA LYS A 6 11.66 -18.05 27.66
C LYS A 6 12.26 -17.20 26.52
N PRO A 7 13.60 -17.07 26.44
CA PRO A 7 14.28 -16.23 25.45
C PRO A 7 13.94 -16.59 23.99
N ASP A 8 13.43 -17.79 23.74
CA ASP A 8 13.14 -18.30 22.40
C ASP A 8 11.74 -17.91 21.88
N GLN A 9 10.92 -17.22 22.66
CA GLN A 9 9.56 -16.78 22.27
C GLN A 9 9.38 -15.26 22.14
N GLN A 10 10.43 -14.47 22.33
CA GLN A 10 10.35 -13.05 22.03
C GLN A 10 10.37 -12.87 20.52
N SER A 11 9.24 -12.40 19.98
CA SER A 11 9.15 -12.06 18.56
C SER A 11 10.31 -11.11 18.23
N PRO A 12 11.00 -11.29 17.08
CA PRO A 12 12.13 -10.44 16.69
C PRO A 12 11.77 -8.95 16.59
N TYR A 13 10.49 -8.61 16.73
CA TYR A 13 9.91 -7.26 16.69
C TYR A 13 9.66 -6.65 18.07
N THR A 14 9.94 -7.37 19.17
CA THR A 14 9.75 -6.89 20.54
C THR A 14 10.87 -5.93 20.98
N ASN A 15 12.08 -6.07 20.44
CA ASN A 15 13.21 -5.22 20.77
C ASN A 15 13.53 -4.25 19.62
N ASN A 16 13.23 -2.96 19.82
CA ASN A 16 13.62 -1.88 18.91
C ASN A 16 15.12 -1.52 18.99
N GLY A 17 15.99 -2.46 19.40
CA GLY A 17 17.42 -2.23 19.57
C GLY A 17 17.71 -1.06 20.52
N GLY A 18 16.87 -0.89 21.55
CA GLY A 18 17.00 0.19 22.53
C GLY A 18 16.63 1.60 22.05
N ARG A 19 16.06 1.78 20.86
CA ARG A 19 15.67 3.11 20.34
C ARG A 19 14.16 3.35 20.44
N PRO A 20 13.71 4.58 20.82
CA PRO A 20 12.30 4.93 20.81
C PRO A 20 11.73 4.86 19.39
N ARG A 21 10.47 4.42 19.25
CA ARG A 21 9.77 4.40 17.95
C ARG A 21 9.55 5.85 17.50
N SER A 22 10.42 6.33 16.62
CA SER A 22 10.22 7.60 15.91
C SER A 22 9.37 7.30 14.68
N TYR A 23 8.13 7.77 14.70
CA TYR A 23 7.13 7.52 13.65
C TYR A 23 7.32 8.41 12.41
N ASP A 24 8.19 9.41 12.50
CA ASP A 24 8.42 10.36 11.42
C ASP A 24 9.39 9.82 10.38
N VAL A 25 8.99 9.94 9.11
CA VAL A 25 9.86 9.64 7.97
C VAL A 25 11.04 10.60 8.00
N PRO A 26 12.29 10.10 8.11
CA PRO A 26 13.46 10.96 8.19
C PRO A 26 13.60 11.82 6.94
N THR A 27 14.09 13.06 7.12
CA THR A 27 14.14 14.09 6.07
C THR A 27 14.91 13.64 4.83
N TRP A 28 15.96 12.84 5.00
CA TRP A 28 16.77 12.31 3.89
C TRP A 28 15.96 11.38 2.97
N ARG A 29 14.99 10.60 3.50
CA ARG A 29 14.11 9.73 2.68
C ARG A 29 13.20 10.55 1.79
N LYS A 30 12.67 11.67 2.32
CA LYS A 30 11.85 12.61 1.54
C LYS A 30 12.68 13.25 0.43
N VAL A 31 13.87 13.75 0.75
CA VAL A 31 14.78 14.36 -0.24
C VAL A 31 15.18 13.36 -1.32
N ALA A 32 15.53 12.12 -0.96
CA ALA A 32 15.86 11.07 -1.93
C ALA A 32 14.66 10.76 -2.85
N TYR A 33 13.46 10.60 -2.29
CA TYR A 33 12.26 10.32 -3.08
C TYR A 33 11.91 11.46 -4.05
N TYR A 34 11.84 12.70 -3.57
CA TYR A 34 11.49 13.84 -4.41
C TYR A 34 12.62 14.23 -5.37
N GLY A 35 13.88 14.18 -4.92
CA GLY A 35 15.04 14.43 -5.77
C GLY A 35 15.15 13.42 -6.90
N GLY A 36 14.94 12.12 -6.61
CA GLY A 36 14.88 11.09 -7.63
C GLY A 36 13.70 11.26 -8.60
N ALA A 37 12.55 11.75 -8.12
CA ALA A 37 11.39 12.05 -8.98
C ALA A 37 11.66 13.22 -9.95
N VAL A 38 12.29 14.29 -9.47
CA VAL A 38 12.72 15.41 -10.32
C VAL A 38 13.74 14.94 -11.35
N LEU A 39 14.75 14.17 -10.92
CA LEU A 39 15.79 13.63 -11.81
C LEU A 39 15.20 12.73 -12.90
N GLN A 40 14.28 11.85 -12.52
CA GLN A 40 13.55 11.00 -13.45
C GLN A 40 12.72 11.83 -14.44
N GLY A 41 12.05 12.89 -13.97
CA GLY A 41 11.29 13.81 -14.83
C GLY A 41 12.17 14.48 -15.88
N VAL A 42 13.34 14.99 -15.48
CA VAL A 42 14.32 15.58 -16.41
C VAL A 42 14.82 14.55 -17.42
N GLY A 43 15.19 13.35 -16.95
CA GLY A 43 15.62 12.27 -17.83
C GLY A 43 14.54 11.85 -18.84
N LEU A 44 13.28 11.82 -18.40
CA LEU A 44 12.13 11.52 -19.25
C LEU A 44 11.93 12.58 -20.33
N VAL A 45 12.00 13.86 -19.98
CA VAL A 45 11.92 14.96 -20.96
C VAL A 45 13.07 14.86 -21.98
N MET A 46 14.30 14.62 -21.53
CA MET A 46 15.44 14.43 -22.45
C MET A 46 15.26 13.21 -23.35
N PHE A 47 14.83 12.08 -22.81
CA PHE A 47 14.60 10.85 -23.58
C PHE A 47 13.51 11.02 -24.64
N PHE A 48 12.36 11.59 -24.27
CA PHE A 48 11.25 11.81 -25.18
C PHE A 48 11.50 12.93 -26.20
N SER A 49 12.39 13.88 -25.92
CA SER A 49 12.74 14.96 -26.86
C SER A 49 13.20 14.43 -28.23
N VAL A 50 13.91 13.30 -28.25
CA VAL A 50 14.40 12.66 -29.48
C VAL A 50 13.25 12.08 -30.33
N PHE A 51 12.15 11.65 -29.69
CA PHE A 51 10.98 11.17 -30.42
C PHE A 51 10.23 12.31 -31.11
N PHE A 52 10.21 13.51 -30.53
CA PHE A 52 9.66 14.69 -31.22
C PHE A 52 10.50 15.05 -32.46
N ILE A 53 11.83 14.97 -32.37
CA ILE A 53 12.73 15.18 -33.52
C ILE A 53 12.51 14.09 -34.57
N GLY A 54 12.45 12.82 -34.16
CA GLY A 54 12.20 11.69 -35.06
C GLY A 54 10.83 11.75 -35.74
N PHE A 55 9.78 12.16 -35.02
CA PHE A 55 8.45 12.36 -35.58
C PHE A 55 8.44 13.48 -36.64
N SER A 56 9.12 14.60 -36.36
CA SER A 56 9.27 15.69 -37.34
C SER A 56 10.04 15.23 -38.59
N ALA A 57 11.10 14.43 -38.41
CA ALA A 57 11.86 13.88 -39.53
C ALA A 57 11.01 12.92 -40.39
N PHE A 58 10.18 12.08 -39.76
CA PHE A 58 9.28 11.17 -40.49
C PHE A 58 8.18 11.92 -41.25
N SER A 59 7.70 13.04 -40.72
CA SER A 59 6.73 13.91 -41.41
C SER A 59 7.30 14.66 -42.62
N GLY A 60 8.63 14.79 -42.71
CA GLY A 60 9.35 15.44 -43.82
C GLY A 60 9.80 14.47 -44.94
N ILE A 61 9.56 13.17 -44.80
CA ILE A 61 9.95 12.15 -45.78
C ILE A 61 9.22 12.41 -47.11
N GLY A 62 9.99 12.73 -48.16
CA GLY A 62 9.49 13.13 -49.48
C GLY A 62 9.94 14.53 -49.92
N THR A 63 10.61 15.29 -49.05
CA THR A 63 11.23 16.58 -49.36
C THR A 63 12.73 16.44 -49.67
N SER A 64 13.34 17.47 -50.28
CA SER A 64 14.78 17.50 -50.63
C SER A 64 15.72 17.38 -49.42
N ASP A 65 15.21 17.54 -48.20
CA ASP A 65 16.00 17.68 -46.98
C ASP A 65 16.06 16.38 -46.14
N THR A 66 15.54 15.28 -46.68
CA THR A 66 15.44 13.96 -46.01
C THR A 66 16.78 13.50 -45.38
N GLY A 67 17.92 13.74 -46.04
CA GLY A 67 19.24 13.39 -45.50
C GLY A 67 19.66 14.21 -44.27
N GLN A 68 19.28 15.48 -44.20
CA GLN A 68 19.59 16.38 -43.08
C GLN A 68 18.75 16.05 -41.84
N ASP A 69 17.51 15.58 -42.04
CA ASP A 69 16.62 15.17 -40.96
C ASP A 69 17.05 13.84 -40.33
N ILE A 70 17.47 12.88 -41.15
CA ILE A 70 18.07 11.62 -40.67
C ILE A 70 19.36 11.92 -39.87
N GLY A 71 20.22 12.81 -40.37
CA GLY A 71 21.45 13.23 -39.67
C GLY A 71 21.18 13.88 -38.31
N ARG A 72 20.14 14.71 -38.22
CA ARG A 72 19.68 15.31 -36.94
C ARG A 72 19.24 14.25 -35.93
N MET A 73 18.52 13.22 -36.39
CA MET A 73 18.07 12.11 -35.55
C MET A 73 19.25 11.36 -34.93
N PHE A 74 20.23 10.93 -35.75
CA PHE A 74 21.44 10.24 -35.26
C PHE A 74 22.28 11.10 -34.31
N ARG A 75 22.40 12.41 -34.57
CA ARG A 75 23.12 13.33 -33.68
C ARG A 75 22.46 13.49 -32.31
N SER A 76 21.13 13.33 -32.24
CA SER A 76 20.37 13.42 -30.98
C SER A 76 20.36 12.11 -30.17
N PHE A 77 20.80 11.00 -30.75
CA PHE A 77 20.80 9.69 -30.09
C PHE A 77 21.58 9.63 -28.76
N PRO A 78 22.76 10.26 -28.59
CA PRO A 78 23.45 10.28 -27.30
C PRO A 78 22.62 10.96 -26.19
N VAL A 79 21.77 11.94 -26.53
CA VAL A 79 20.92 12.65 -25.56
C VAL A 79 19.87 11.72 -24.98
N SER A 80 19.29 10.82 -25.78
CA SER A 80 18.32 9.85 -25.25
C SER A 80 18.98 8.80 -24.36
N LEU A 81 20.21 8.38 -24.65
CA LEU A 81 20.96 7.49 -23.76
C LEU A 81 21.22 8.14 -22.39
N VAL A 82 21.65 9.41 -22.39
CA VAL A 82 21.82 10.18 -21.15
C VAL A 82 20.49 10.30 -20.40
N GLY A 83 19.40 10.61 -21.11
CA GLY A 83 18.06 10.65 -20.53
C GLY A 83 17.62 9.31 -19.91
N PHE A 84 17.88 8.20 -20.60
CA PHE A 84 17.56 6.85 -20.10
C PHE A 84 18.34 6.48 -18.84
N ILE A 85 19.64 6.81 -18.80
CA ILE A 85 20.48 6.58 -17.62
C ILE A 85 19.97 7.42 -16.44
N LEU A 86 19.62 8.70 -16.67
CA LEU A 86 19.03 9.58 -15.66
C LEU A 86 17.70 9.02 -15.11
N ILE A 87 16.84 8.47 -15.96
CA ILE A 87 15.62 7.77 -15.53
C ILE A 87 15.95 6.58 -14.64
N GLY A 88 16.91 5.75 -15.02
CA GLY A 88 17.35 4.58 -14.24
C GLY A 88 17.87 4.97 -12.86
N ILE A 89 18.74 5.99 -12.79
CA ILE A 89 19.27 6.52 -11.53
C ILE A 89 18.13 7.13 -10.68
N GLY A 90 17.23 7.91 -11.29
CA GLY A 90 16.08 8.49 -10.60
C GLY A 90 15.16 7.43 -9.99
N GLN A 91 14.86 6.36 -10.74
CA GLN A 91 14.09 5.21 -10.25
C GLN A 91 14.77 4.51 -9.08
N TRP A 92 16.09 4.30 -9.17
CA TRP A 92 16.86 3.66 -8.12
C TRP A 92 16.89 4.48 -6.83
N ILE A 93 17.17 5.79 -6.91
CA ILE A 93 17.17 6.69 -5.74
C ILE A 93 15.77 6.74 -5.10
N ARG A 94 14.70 6.80 -5.90
CA ARG A 94 13.33 6.78 -5.41
C ARG A 94 13.00 5.51 -4.64
N ARG A 95 13.47 4.36 -5.14
CA ARG A 95 13.29 3.07 -4.48
C ARG A 95 13.95 3.06 -3.11
N VAL A 96 15.19 3.54 -3.01
CA VAL A 96 15.91 3.71 -1.73
C VAL A 96 15.17 4.67 -0.78
N GLY A 97 14.65 5.79 -1.28
CA GLY A 97 13.87 6.73 -0.46
C GLY A 97 12.58 6.11 0.11
N LYS A 98 11.86 5.33 -0.70
CA LYS A 98 10.61 4.67 -0.30
C LYS A 98 10.84 3.50 0.65
N GLU A 99 11.74 2.59 0.29
CA GLU A 99 12.00 1.33 1.02
C GLU A 99 12.98 1.51 2.18
N GLY A 100 13.69 2.65 2.25
CA GLY A 100 14.76 2.86 3.22
C GLY A 100 16.04 2.13 2.82
N LEU A 101 17.11 2.32 3.60
CA LEU A 101 18.40 1.68 3.31
C LEU A 101 18.33 0.17 3.53
N ALA A 102 17.54 -0.29 4.50
CA ALA A 102 17.42 -1.70 4.77
C ALA A 102 16.52 -2.41 3.76
N GLY A 103 15.37 -1.80 3.43
CA GLY A 103 14.44 -2.36 2.44
C GLY A 103 14.94 -2.32 1.00
N SER A 104 15.85 -1.40 0.66
CA SER A 104 16.48 -1.37 -0.68
C SER A 104 17.65 -2.33 -0.85
N GLY A 105 18.01 -3.09 0.18
CA GLY A 105 19.14 -4.02 0.16
C GLY A 105 20.53 -3.38 0.27
N VAL A 106 20.60 -2.06 0.50
CA VAL A 106 21.88 -1.35 0.75
C VAL A 106 22.45 -1.75 2.12
N VAL A 107 21.58 -1.96 3.11
CA VAL A 107 21.94 -2.45 4.45
C VAL A 107 21.15 -3.72 4.76
N LEU A 108 21.81 -4.87 4.74
CA LEU A 108 21.15 -6.15 5.02
C LEU A 108 20.89 -6.31 6.53
N SER A 109 19.73 -5.86 6.98
CA SER A 109 19.27 -6.09 8.35
C SER A 109 17.77 -6.43 8.35
N PRO A 110 17.38 -7.66 8.71
CA PRO A 110 15.96 -8.04 8.77
C PRO A 110 15.14 -7.15 9.70
N GLN A 111 15.74 -6.72 10.82
CA GLN A 111 15.11 -5.79 11.75
C GLN A 111 15.01 -4.37 11.19
N GLY A 112 15.96 -3.95 10.34
CA GLY A 112 15.91 -2.65 9.66
C GLY A 112 14.82 -2.60 8.61
N GLU A 113 14.61 -3.69 7.85
CA GLU A 113 13.53 -3.83 6.87
C GLU A 113 12.15 -3.66 7.52
N ALA A 114 11.91 -4.37 8.62
CA ALA A 114 10.65 -4.28 9.35
C ALA A 114 10.40 -2.85 9.87
N ARG A 115 11.45 -2.15 10.32
CA ARG A 115 11.36 -0.76 10.77
C ARG A 115 11.11 0.21 9.62
N ASP A 116 11.80 0.06 8.51
CA ASP A 116 11.63 0.93 7.34
C ASP A 116 10.23 0.79 6.72
N ALA A 117 9.62 -0.39 6.85
CA ALA A 117 8.26 -0.72 6.40
C ALA A 117 7.13 -0.36 7.41
N GLU A 118 7.42 -0.24 8.70
CA GLU A 118 6.41 -0.02 9.75
C GLU A 118 5.48 1.19 9.48
N PRO A 119 5.97 2.38 9.06
CA PRO A 119 5.10 3.52 8.80
C PRO A 119 4.08 3.25 7.69
N TRP A 120 4.50 2.54 6.65
CA TRP A 120 3.67 2.21 5.49
C TRP A 120 2.68 1.09 5.80
N LYS A 121 3.11 0.05 6.52
CA LYS A 121 2.21 -1.05 6.93
C LYS A 121 1.15 -0.63 7.92
N ARG A 122 1.46 0.31 8.82
CA ARG A 122 0.46 0.86 9.75
C ARG A 122 -0.52 1.79 9.04
N SER A 123 -0.05 2.63 8.11
CA SER A 123 -0.95 3.47 7.31
C SER A 123 -1.84 2.65 6.38
N GLU A 124 -1.33 1.56 5.80
CA GLU A 124 -2.13 0.58 5.05
C GLU A 124 -3.25 -0.02 5.93
N GLY A 125 -2.92 -0.49 7.13
CA GLY A 125 -3.93 -1.00 8.06
C GLY A 125 -4.95 0.04 8.52
N ALA A 126 -4.55 1.31 8.67
CA ALA A 126 -5.48 2.40 8.97
C ALA A 126 -6.43 2.67 7.79
N GLN A 127 -5.94 2.64 6.55
CA GLN A 127 -6.78 2.79 5.35
C GLN A 127 -7.78 1.64 5.21
N ASP A 128 -7.37 0.41 5.53
CA ASP A 128 -8.27 -0.74 5.46
C ASP A 128 -9.37 -0.67 6.52
N GLN A 129 -9.06 -0.18 7.72
CA GLN A 129 -10.08 0.10 8.75
C GLN A 129 -11.09 1.14 8.26
N MET A 130 -10.63 2.25 7.68
CA MET A 130 -11.52 3.28 7.12
C MET A 130 -12.44 2.70 6.02
N ARG A 131 -11.92 1.84 5.14
CA ARG A 131 -12.74 1.16 4.12
C ARG A 131 -13.81 0.27 4.74
N LEU A 132 -13.47 -0.50 5.78
CA LEU A 132 -14.43 -1.40 6.44
C LEU A 132 -15.53 -0.63 7.17
N GLU A 133 -15.22 0.52 7.75
CA GLU A 133 -16.20 1.41 8.40
C GLU A 133 -17.19 2.02 7.40
N GLU A 134 -16.79 2.20 6.13
CA GLU A 134 -17.64 2.71 5.05
C GLU A 134 -18.55 1.64 4.42
N VAL A 135 -18.22 0.35 4.53
CA VAL A 135 -19.07 -0.74 3.99
C VAL A 135 -20.50 -0.75 4.54
N PRO A 136 -20.76 -0.67 5.85
CA PRO A 136 -22.13 -0.69 6.38
C PRO A 136 -22.93 0.57 5.99
N THR A 137 -22.28 1.73 5.87
CA THR A 137 -22.96 2.97 5.44
C THR A 137 -23.34 2.90 3.96
N LEU A 138 -22.47 2.35 3.11
CA LEU A 138 -22.76 2.06 1.70
C LEU A 138 -23.86 1.00 1.55
N GLN A 139 -23.85 -0.05 2.35
CA GLN A 139 -24.89 -1.08 2.32
C GLN A 139 -26.27 -0.53 2.69
N THR A 140 -26.32 0.39 3.66
CA THR A 140 -27.55 1.11 4.04
C THR A 140 -28.04 2.01 2.91
N ALA A 141 -27.14 2.75 2.25
CA ALA A 141 -27.48 3.63 1.13
C ALA A 141 -27.98 2.87 -0.12
N LEU A 142 -27.51 1.63 -0.32
CA LEU A 142 -27.91 0.75 -1.42
C LEU A 142 -29.18 -0.08 -1.14
N GLY A 143 -29.87 0.19 -0.02
CA GLY A 143 -31.11 -0.51 0.36
C GLY A 143 -30.89 -1.91 0.95
N GLY A 144 -29.65 -2.26 1.31
CA GLY A 144 -29.33 -3.47 2.06
C GLY A 144 -29.55 -3.26 3.56
N SER A 145 -30.04 -4.29 4.26
CA SER A 145 -30.15 -4.29 5.72
C SER A 145 -28.74 -4.22 6.33
N SER A 146 -28.46 -3.12 7.02
CA SER A 146 -27.18 -2.88 7.70
C SER A 146 -27.00 -3.86 8.86
N LYS A 147 -26.34 -4.99 8.61
CA LYS A 147 -25.86 -5.85 9.69
C LYS A 147 -24.54 -5.25 10.20
N PRO A 148 -24.46 -4.78 11.46
CA PRO A 148 -23.19 -4.28 12.00
C PRO A 148 -22.19 -5.44 12.06
N ALA A 149 -20.99 -5.24 11.54
CA ALA A 149 -19.87 -6.15 11.75
C ALA A 149 -19.54 -6.18 13.26
N GLY A 150 -20.07 -7.17 13.98
CA GLY A 150 -19.92 -7.31 15.43
C GLY A 150 -21.23 -7.32 16.24
N ALA A 151 -22.41 -7.23 15.60
CA ALA A 151 -23.65 -7.48 16.32
C ALA A 151 -23.71 -8.96 16.77
N PRO A 152 -23.93 -9.27 18.06
CA PRO A 152 -24.11 -10.63 18.52
C PRO A 152 -25.22 -11.26 17.69
N ALA A 153 -25.02 -12.50 17.23
CA ALA A 153 -26.01 -13.25 16.47
C ALA A 153 -27.38 -12.98 17.10
N GLU A 154 -28.30 -12.41 16.32
CA GLU A 154 -29.66 -12.13 16.78
C GLU A 154 -30.26 -13.49 17.14
N VAL A 155 -30.15 -13.87 18.41
CA VAL A 155 -30.67 -15.13 18.92
C VAL A 155 -32.18 -14.97 18.89
N VAL A 156 -32.79 -15.50 17.83
CA VAL A 156 -34.24 -15.51 17.68
C VAL A 156 -34.81 -16.31 18.84
N ARG A 157 -35.49 -15.62 19.76
CA ARG A 157 -36.13 -16.26 20.90
C ARG A 157 -37.57 -16.62 20.58
N LEU A 158 -37.93 -17.88 20.74
CA LEU A 158 -39.29 -18.38 20.57
C LEU A 158 -40.08 -18.13 21.85
N ARG A 159 -41.31 -17.62 21.69
CA ARG A 159 -42.23 -17.44 22.82
C ARG A 159 -43.00 -18.73 23.07
N CYS A 160 -42.87 -19.30 24.27
CA CYS A 160 -43.66 -20.44 24.70
C CYS A 160 -45.16 -20.10 24.66
N ARG A 161 -45.96 -20.93 23.98
CA ARG A 161 -47.41 -20.71 23.84
C ARG A 161 -48.19 -20.86 25.15
N SER A 162 -47.66 -21.61 26.11
CA SER A 162 -48.36 -21.97 27.35
C SER A 162 -48.15 -20.95 28.47
N CYS A 163 -46.92 -20.43 28.64
CA CYS A 163 -46.59 -19.49 29.72
C CYS A 163 -46.06 -18.14 29.24
N GLY A 164 -45.77 -17.98 27.94
CA GLY A 164 -45.28 -16.74 27.37
C GLY A 164 -43.80 -16.44 27.60
N TYR A 165 -43.03 -17.35 28.19
CA TYR A 165 -41.58 -17.21 28.40
C TYR A 165 -40.79 -17.30 27.07
N LEU A 166 -39.66 -16.59 26.97
CA LEU A 166 -38.84 -16.48 25.76
C LEU A 166 -37.64 -17.43 25.82
N GLU A 167 -37.67 -18.47 25.00
CA GLU A 167 -36.66 -19.54 24.93
C GLU A 167 -35.80 -19.45 23.68
N THR A 168 -34.64 -20.09 23.72
CA THR A 168 -33.76 -20.24 22.55
C THR A 168 -34.33 -21.26 21.56
N GLU A 169 -34.08 -21.07 20.26
CA GLU A 169 -34.61 -21.92 19.18
C GLU A 169 -34.27 -23.41 19.29
N ASP A 170 -33.19 -23.76 20.01
CA ASP A 170 -32.74 -25.14 20.21
C ASP A 170 -33.48 -25.90 21.33
N ALA A 171 -34.39 -25.24 22.05
CA ALA A 171 -35.09 -25.86 23.18
C ALA A 171 -36.35 -26.64 22.73
N THR A 172 -36.40 -27.94 23.02
CA THR A 172 -37.60 -28.77 22.77
C THR A 172 -38.70 -28.56 23.83
N PHE A 173 -38.33 -28.13 25.04
CA PHE A 173 -39.22 -27.93 26.19
C PHE A 173 -38.92 -26.61 26.90
N CYS A 174 -39.96 -25.94 27.41
CA CYS A 174 -39.83 -24.67 28.11
C CYS A 174 -39.22 -24.87 29.50
N SER A 175 -38.14 -24.15 29.81
CA SER A 175 -37.46 -24.23 31.11
C SER A 175 -38.29 -23.71 32.28
N GLN A 176 -39.32 -22.89 32.01
CA GLN A 176 -40.19 -22.33 33.04
C GLN A 176 -41.39 -23.22 33.37
N CYS A 177 -42.07 -23.79 32.37
CA CYS A 177 -43.34 -24.52 32.57
C CYS A 177 -43.30 -26.00 32.18
N GLY A 178 -42.19 -26.49 31.62
CA GLY A 178 -42.00 -27.90 31.24
C GLY A 178 -42.85 -28.37 30.06
N GLN A 179 -43.64 -27.49 29.44
CA GLN A 179 -44.44 -27.79 28.25
C GLN A 179 -43.56 -27.77 26.99
N PRO A 180 -43.89 -28.55 25.95
CA PRO A 180 -43.21 -28.46 24.65
C PRO A 180 -43.40 -27.05 24.06
N ILE A 181 -42.34 -26.49 23.47
CA ILE A 181 -42.31 -25.13 22.89
C ILE A 181 -42.84 -25.15 21.46
#